data_AF-A0A916BCP1-F1
#
_entry.id   AF-A0A916BCP1-F1
#
_cell.length_a   1.000
_cell.length_b   1.000
_cell.length_c   1.000
_cell.angle_alpha   90.00
_cell.angle_beta   90.00
_cell.angle_gamma   90.00
#
_symmetry.space_group_name_H-M   'P 1'
#
loop_
_entity.id
_entity.type
_entity.pdbx_description
1 polymer ?
#
loop_
_entity_poly.entity_id
_entity_poly.type
_entity_poly.pdbx_seq_one_letter_code
_entity_poly.pdbx_strand_id
1 'polypeptide(L)'
;MAWLTLTISAPADQAEGLSEALLDLGALAVDILDADADTPQEQAMFGEPGEPAPHLWPHNRITALLEEGAQPDAVVQQAARAIGLEQIPAYTTAILPDNDWVRMTQAQFSPIRISERLWIVPTWHSPHDAAAINITLDPGLAFGTGSHPTTRLCLRWLDQNLRGGESVLDYGCGSGILAIAALKLGAARATGVDVDPQAVQASRDNARLNQVDAQFFQADQATPQPADIVVANILTNPLKVLAPLLASLTRDGGQIVLSGILGEQAADVAGIYGQWFDCGPPTVEEGWACISGKKR
;
A
#
# COMPACT_ATOMS: atom_id res chain seq x y z
N MET A 1 -10.37 -22.50 -17.09
CA MET A 1 -10.64 -23.68 -16.25
C MET A 1 -11.56 -23.21 -15.15
N ALA A 2 -12.81 -23.62 -15.16
CA ALA A 2 -13.79 -23.07 -14.22
C ALA A 2 -13.66 -23.79 -12.88
N TRP A 3 -13.42 -23.05 -11.79
CA TRP A 3 -13.34 -23.61 -10.46
C TRP A 3 -14.75 -23.83 -9.89
N LEU A 4 -14.88 -24.69 -8.89
CA LEU A 4 -16.13 -24.91 -8.20
C LEU A 4 -15.99 -24.48 -6.74
N THR A 5 -16.90 -23.65 -6.25
CA THR A 5 -17.01 -23.40 -4.82
C THR A 5 -18.05 -24.33 -4.21
N LEU A 6 -17.72 -24.87 -3.05
CA LEU A 6 -18.58 -25.66 -2.19
C LEU A 6 -18.76 -24.89 -0.88
N THR A 7 -19.98 -24.52 -0.53
CA THR A 7 -20.26 -23.71 0.67
C THR A 7 -21.14 -24.48 1.64
N ILE A 8 -20.69 -24.59 2.90
CA ILE A 8 -21.35 -25.30 3.99
C ILE A 8 -21.63 -24.31 5.13
N SER A 9 -22.84 -24.36 5.69
CA SER A 9 -23.16 -23.66 6.95
C SER A 9 -22.92 -24.60 8.14
N ALA A 10 -22.16 -24.14 9.13
CA ALA A 10 -21.78 -24.97 10.28
C ALA A 10 -21.69 -24.18 11.59
N PRO A 11 -22.01 -24.80 12.75
CA PRO A 11 -21.76 -24.21 14.05
C PRO A 11 -20.26 -24.15 14.38
N ALA A 12 -19.90 -23.32 15.37
CA ALA A 12 -18.51 -23.08 15.79
C ALA A 12 -17.70 -24.35 16.08
N ASP A 13 -18.33 -25.34 16.73
CA ASP A 13 -17.70 -26.59 17.15
C ASP A 13 -17.41 -27.57 15.99
N GLN A 14 -17.96 -27.30 14.80
CA GLN A 14 -17.78 -28.14 13.60
C GLN A 14 -16.97 -27.43 12.51
N ALA A 15 -16.88 -26.10 12.56
CA ALA A 15 -16.37 -25.31 11.45
C ALA A 15 -14.88 -25.57 11.15
N GLU A 16 -14.04 -25.65 12.18
CA GLU A 16 -12.61 -25.94 12.03
C GLU A 16 -12.38 -27.35 11.49
N GLY A 17 -13.03 -28.36 12.09
CA GLY A 17 -12.88 -29.74 11.65
C GLY A 17 -13.37 -29.97 10.21
N LEU A 18 -14.49 -29.36 9.82
CA LEU A 18 -14.97 -29.42 8.43
C LEU A 18 -13.97 -28.77 7.48
N SER A 19 -13.38 -27.63 7.86
CA SER A 19 -12.38 -26.93 7.05
C SER A 19 -11.14 -27.80 6.81
N GLU A 20 -10.56 -28.37 7.87
CA GLU A 20 -9.42 -29.28 7.77
C GLU A 20 -9.74 -30.50 6.90
N ALA A 21 -10.90 -31.13 7.13
CA ALA A 21 -11.31 -32.30 6.37
C ALA A 21 -11.52 -31.99 4.87
N LEU A 22 -12.01 -30.79 4.52
CA LEU A 22 -12.14 -30.36 3.12
C LEU A 22 -10.77 -30.18 2.45
N LEU A 23 -9.79 -29.61 3.16
CA LEU A 23 -8.41 -29.48 2.68
C LEU A 23 -7.77 -30.86 2.46
N ASP A 24 -7.91 -31.77 3.41
CA ASP A 24 -7.39 -33.14 3.30
C ASP A 24 -7.99 -33.93 2.12
N LEU A 25 -9.22 -33.58 1.73
CA LEU A 25 -9.92 -34.15 0.58
C LEU A 25 -9.62 -33.45 -0.75
N GLY A 26 -8.64 -32.54 -0.77
CA GLY A 26 -8.13 -31.92 -1.99
C GLY A 26 -8.79 -30.59 -2.35
N ALA A 27 -9.45 -29.90 -1.41
CA ALA A 27 -9.76 -28.50 -1.61
C ALA A 27 -8.48 -27.68 -1.75
N LEU A 28 -8.44 -26.79 -2.74
CA LEU A 28 -7.29 -25.93 -3.01
C LEU A 28 -7.14 -24.82 -1.98
N ALA A 29 -8.26 -24.38 -1.42
CA ALA A 29 -8.35 -23.39 -0.37
C ALA A 29 -9.68 -23.58 0.37
N VAL A 30 -9.69 -23.20 1.65
CA VAL A 30 -10.91 -23.12 2.45
C VAL A 30 -10.88 -21.84 3.27
N ASP A 31 -11.98 -21.08 3.25
CA ASP A 31 -12.20 -19.91 4.10
C ASP A 31 -13.39 -20.15 5.05
N ILE A 32 -13.29 -19.58 6.26
CA ILE A 32 -14.35 -19.57 7.26
C ILE A 32 -14.71 -18.12 7.52
N LEU A 33 -15.97 -17.76 7.28
CA LEU A 33 -16.50 -16.42 7.48
C LEU A 33 -17.75 -16.46 8.37
N ASP A 34 -18.10 -15.31 8.95
CA ASP A 34 -19.39 -15.13 9.63
C ASP A 34 -20.54 -15.41 8.63
N ALA A 35 -21.42 -16.36 8.96
CA ALA A 35 -22.60 -16.63 8.15
C ALA A 35 -23.64 -15.49 8.25
N ASP A 36 -23.58 -14.71 9.33
CA ASP A 36 -24.49 -13.61 9.66
C ASP A 36 -23.92 -12.23 9.26
N ALA A 37 -22.84 -12.18 8.47
CA ALA A 37 -22.25 -10.94 7.95
C ALA A 37 -23.31 -10.05 7.25
N ASP A 38 -23.21 -8.73 7.45
CA ASP A 38 -24.15 -7.70 6.98
C ASP A 38 -25.57 -7.81 7.56
N THR A 39 -25.75 -8.56 8.66
CA THR A 39 -27.03 -8.66 9.39
C THR A 39 -26.92 -8.08 10.80
N PRO A 40 -28.04 -7.82 11.50
CA PRO A 40 -27.99 -7.42 12.91
C PRO A 40 -27.38 -8.48 13.85
N GLN A 41 -27.15 -9.70 13.38
CA GLN A 41 -26.54 -10.80 14.14
C GLN A 41 -25.03 -10.92 13.92
N GLU A 42 -24.45 -10.13 13.01
CA GLU A 42 -23.02 -10.10 12.71
C GLU A 42 -22.18 -9.86 13.97
N GLN A 43 -21.09 -10.62 14.11
CA GLN A 43 -20.14 -10.44 15.21
C GLN A 43 -18.76 -10.14 14.64
N ALA A 44 -18.21 -8.96 14.94
CA ALA A 44 -16.83 -8.67 14.58
C ALA A 44 -15.86 -9.48 15.46
N MET A 45 -14.97 -10.25 14.83
CA MET A 45 -13.83 -10.88 15.50
C MET A 45 -12.61 -9.97 15.40
N PHE A 46 -12.08 -9.55 16.55
CA PHE A 46 -10.83 -8.80 16.66
C PHE A 46 -9.76 -9.71 17.26
N GLY A 47 -8.54 -9.63 16.74
CA GLY A 47 -7.38 -10.32 17.30
C GLY A 47 -6.21 -9.36 17.48
N GLU A 48 -5.55 -9.42 18.62
CA GLU A 48 -4.32 -8.67 18.88
C GLU A 48 -3.10 -9.63 18.89
N PRO A 49 -1.92 -9.19 18.40
CA PRO A 49 -0.70 -9.98 18.49
C PRO A 49 -0.36 -10.33 19.95
N GLY A 50 -0.41 -11.61 20.30
CA GLY A 50 -0.10 -12.11 21.64
C GLY A 50 -1.32 -12.53 22.48
N GLU A 51 -2.53 -12.30 21.99
CA GLU A 51 -3.77 -12.84 22.57
C GLU A 51 -4.11 -14.23 21.98
N PRO A 52 -4.93 -15.04 22.69
CA PRO A 52 -5.46 -16.29 22.13
C PRO A 52 -6.17 -16.03 20.80
N ALA A 53 -6.07 -16.98 19.87
CA ALA A 53 -6.81 -16.89 18.62
C ALA A 53 -8.31 -16.69 18.91
N PRO A 54 -8.97 -15.74 18.22
CA PRO A 54 -10.37 -15.44 18.48
C PRO A 54 -11.23 -16.67 18.17
N HIS A 55 -12.28 -16.89 18.98
CA HIS A 55 -13.20 -18.01 18.81
C HIS A 55 -14.02 -17.86 17.52
N LEU A 56 -14.26 -18.95 16.78
CA LEU A 56 -15.13 -18.95 15.59
C LEU A 56 -16.56 -18.51 15.93
N TRP A 57 -17.24 -17.96 14.92
CA TRP A 57 -18.62 -17.46 15.04
C TRP A 57 -19.61 -18.57 15.44
N PRO A 58 -20.73 -18.25 16.12
CA PRO A 58 -21.77 -19.23 16.38
C PRO A 58 -22.32 -19.88 15.11
N HIS A 59 -22.43 -19.10 14.02
CA HIS A 59 -22.79 -19.58 12.69
C HIS A 59 -21.69 -19.21 11.70
N ASN A 60 -21.11 -20.23 11.05
CA ASN A 60 -20.01 -20.06 10.11
C ASN A 60 -20.46 -20.46 8.70
N ARG A 61 -19.92 -19.75 7.72
CA ARG A 61 -19.95 -20.14 6.32
C ARG A 61 -18.56 -20.59 5.93
N ILE A 62 -18.43 -21.89 5.67
CA ILE A 62 -17.19 -22.52 5.20
C ILE A 62 -17.29 -22.61 3.69
N THR A 63 -16.35 -22.01 2.96
CA THR A 63 -16.31 -22.13 1.49
C THR A 63 -15.02 -22.81 1.07
N ALA A 64 -15.14 -23.90 0.32
CA ALA A 64 -14.02 -24.66 -0.23
C ALA A 64 -13.93 -24.44 -1.74
N LEU A 65 -12.72 -24.19 -2.22
CA LEU A 65 -12.41 -24.11 -3.65
C LEU A 65 -11.97 -25.49 -4.16
N LEU A 66 -12.69 -26.03 -5.13
CA LEU A 66 -12.47 -27.36 -5.70
C LEU A 66 -12.07 -27.27 -7.18
N GLU A 67 -11.27 -28.23 -7.64
CA GLU A 67 -10.91 -28.37 -9.06
C GLU A 67 -12.11 -28.73 -9.95
N GLU A 68 -11.98 -28.40 -11.24
CA GLU A 68 -12.95 -28.78 -12.27
C GLU A 68 -13.06 -30.31 -12.36
N GLY A 69 -14.25 -30.86 -12.09
CA GLY A 69 -14.51 -32.32 -12.08
C GLY A 69 -14.58 -32.96 -10.70
N ALA A 70 -14.31 -32.20 -9.63
CA ALA A 70 -14.61 -32.64 -8.26
C ALA A 70 -16.08 -33.07 -8.10
N GLN A 71 -16.33 -33.97 -7.14
CA GLN A 71 -17.67 -34.48 -6.83
C GLN A 71 -18.10 -33.94 -5.46
N PRO A 72 -18.76 -32.77 -5.38
CA PRO A 72 -19.01 -32.06 -4.12
C PRO A 72 -19.77 -32.92 -3.12
N ASP A 73 -20.77 -33.67 -3.58
CA ASP A 73 -21.58 -34.56 -2.75
C ASP A 73 -20.70 -35.59 -2.00
N ALA A 74 -19.73 -36.17 -2.72
CA ALA A 74 -18.79 -37.14 -2.14
C ALA A 74 -17.81 -36.46 -1.18
N VAL A 75 -17.32 -35.27 -1.52
CA VAL A 75 -16.42 -34.47 -0.68
C VAL A 75 -17.09 -34.10 0.65
N VAL A 76 -18.29 -33.53 0.61
CA VAL A 76 -19.05 -33.15 1.82
C VAL A 76 -19.36 -34.37 2.67
N GLN A 77 -19.77 -35.48 2.05
CA GLN A 77 -20.07 -36.71 2.78
C GLN A 77 -18.83 -37.27 3.49
N GLN A 78 -17.66 -37.24 2.84
CA GLN A 78 -16.41 -37.70 3.44
C GLN A 78 -15.92 -36.74 4.52
N ALA A 79 -16.01 -35.43 4.31
CA ALA A 79 -15.65 -34.42 5.30
C ALA A 79 -16.51 -34.55 6.58
N ALA A 80 -17.84 -34.66 6.41
CA ALA A 80 -18.77 -34.87 7.52
C ALA A 80 -18.45 -36.15 8.31
N ARG A 81 -18.13 -37.25 7.63
CA ARG A 81 -17.73 -38.50 8.28
C ARG A 81 -16.40 -38.40 9.02
N ALA A 82 -15.43 -37.68 8.47
CA ALA A 82 -14.11 -37.52 9.08
C ALA A 82 -14.17 -36.88 10.46
N ILE A 83 -15.12 -35.96 10.66
CA ILE A 83 -15.35 -35.30 11.95
C ILE A 83 -16.47 -35.93 12.79
N GLY A 84 -17.00 -37.08 12.36
CA GLY A 84 -18.00 -37.84 13.11
C GLY A 84 -19.44 -37.33 13.04
N LEU A 85 -19.80 -36.53 12.03
CA LEU A 85 -21.19 -36.13 11.83
C LEU A 85 -22.03 -37.30 11.30
N GLU A 86 -23.17 -37.54 11.95
CA GLU A 86 -24.15 -38.54 11.52
C GLU A 86 -24.96 -38.10 10.28
N GLN A 87 -25.14 -36.79 10.13
CA GLN A 87 -25.90 -36.18 9.04
C GLN A 87 -24.98 -35.35 8.15
N ILE A 88 -25.19 -35.43 6.84
CA ILE A 88 -24.48 -34.60 5.87
C ILE A 88 -25.01 -33.16 5.99
N PRO A 89 -24.16 -32.16 6.23
CA PRO A 89 -24.61 -30.78 6.34
C PRO A 89 -25.17 -30.29 5.00
N ALA A 90 -26.11 -29.35 5.06
CA ALA A 90 -26.60 -28.70 3.85
C ALA A 90 -25.48 -27.87 3.21
N TYR A 91 -25.38 -27.92 1.89
CA TYR A 91 -24.39 -27.17 1.14
C TYR A 91 -24.96 -26.65 -0.18
N THR A 92 -24.28 -25.65 -0.70
CA THR A 92 -24.51 -25.13 -2.05
C THR A 92 -23.23 -25.23 -2.86
N THR A 93 -23.36 -25.24 -4.17
CA THR A 93 -22.21 -25.16 -5.08
C THR A 93 -22.43 -24.05 -6.08
N ALA A 94 -21.35 -23.39 -6.47
CA ALA A 94 -21.37 -22.40 -7.53
C ALA A 94 -20.13 -22.54 -8.40
N ILE A 95 -20.30 -22.32 -9.71
CA ILE A 95 -19.17 -22.23 -10.62
C ILE A 95 -18.51 -20.88 -10.38
N LEU A 96 -17.24 -20.89 -10.00
CA LEU A 96 -16.41 -19.71 -9.94
C LEU A 96 -15.74 -19.52 -11.31
N PRO A 97 -16.07 -18.44 -12.04
CA PRO A 97 -15.45 -18.16 -13.32
C PRO A 97 -13.93 -18.04 -13.16
N ASP A 98 -13.20 -18.55 -14.14
CA ASP A 98 -11.76 -18.35 -14.26
C ASP A 98 -11.47 -16.92 -14.71
N ASN A 99 -11.63 -15.98 -13.78
CA ASN A 99 -11.33 -14.59 -14.02
C ASN A 99 -9.84 -14.37 -13.80
N ASP A 100 -9.21 -13.66 -14.73
CA ASP A 100 -7.87 -13.12 -14.53
C ASP A 100 -7.96 -11.95 -13.53
N TRP A 101 -8.00 -12.29 -12.25
CA TRP A 101 -8.08 -11.33 -11.15
C TRP A 101 -6.94 -10.32 -11.19
N VAL A 102 -5.75 -10.73 -11.64
CA VAL A 102 -4.60 -9.83 -11.83
C VAL A 102 -4.95 -8.77 -12.86
N ARG A 103 -5.44 -9.17 -14.04
CA ARG A 103 -5.83 -8.23 -15.10
C ARG A 103 -7.03 -7.36 -14.71
N MET A 104 -8.00 -7.91 -13.97
CA MET A 104 -9.16 -7.14 -13.49
C MET A 104 -8.73 -6.06 -12.49
N THR A 105 -7.86 -6.39 -11.54
CA THR A 105 -7.29 -5.41 -10.61
C THR A 105 -6.42 -4.39 -11.34
N GLN A 106 -5.58 -4.82 -12.30
CA GLN A 106 -4.78 -3.91 -13.14
C GLN A 106 -5.65 -2.91 -13.91
N ALA A 107 -6.78 -3.35 -14.47
CA ALA A 107 -7.69 -2.50 -15.25
C ALA A 107 -8.34 -1.37 -14.43
N GLN A 108 -8.33 -1.46 -13.09
CA GLN A 108 -8.81 -0.40 -12.21
C GLN A 108 -7.82 0.77 -12.07
N PHE A 109 -6.55 0.58 -12.47
CA PHE A 109 -5.51 1.59 -12.33
C PHE A 109 -5.20 2.27 -13.66
N SER A 110 -5.77 3.45 -13.85
CA SER A 110 -5.45 4.33 -14.99
C SER A 110 -4.21 5.18 -14.73
N PRO A 111 -3.51 5.66 -15.78
CA PRO A 111 -2.43 6.64 -15.63
C PRO A 111 -2.88 7.87 -14.83
N ILE A 112 -2.02 8.32 -13.93
CA ILE A 112 -2.32 9.40 -13.00
C ILE A 112 -1.62 10.66 -13.46
N ARG A 113 -2.40 11.68 -13.83
CA ARG A 113 -1.87 13.00 -14.14
C ARG A 113 -1.52 13.74 -12.86
N ILE A 114 -0.24 14.06 -12.67
CA ILE A 114 0.22 14.85 -11.53
C ILE A 114 0.18 16.34 -11.86
N SER A 115 0.74 16.70 -13.02
CA SER A 115 0.77 18.07 -13.55
C SER A 115 0.59 18.07 -15.07
N GLU A 116 0.74 19.22 -15.71
CA GLU A 116 0.69 19.31 -17.17
C GLU A 116 1.76 18.43 -17.85
N ARG A 117 2.92 18.24 -17.21
CA ARG A 117 4.09 17.55 -17.78
C ARG A 117 4.58 16.33 -17.00
N LEU A 118 3.90 15.92 -15.92
CA LEU A 118 4.30 14.80 -15.07
C LEU A 118 3.17 13.79 -14.88
N TRP A 119 3.43 12.53 -15.17
CA TRP A 119 2.49 11.42 -15.12
C TRP A 119 3.09 10.21 -14.42
N ILE A 120 2.23 9.46 -13.72
CA ILE A 120 2.53 8.11 -13.22
C ILE A 120 1.79 7.11 -14.09
N VAL A 121 2.50 6.14 -14.66
CA VAL A 121 1.98 5.23 -15.69
C VAL A 121 2.31 3.78 -15.30
N PRO A 122 1.31 2.93 -15.03
CA PRO A 122 1.56 1.50 -14.82
C PRO A 122 2.15 0.83 -16.06
N THR A 123 2.89 -0.26 -15.88
CA THR A 123 3.57 -1.01 -16.97
C THR A 123 2.63 -1.57 -18.02
N TRP A 124 1.36 -1.81 -17.67
CA TRP A 124 0.31 -2.25 -18.58
C TRP A 124 -0.40 -1.11 -19.33
N HIS A 125 -0.01 0.14 -19.12
CA HIS A 125 -0.51 1.30 -19.85
C HIS A 125 0.59 1.96 -20.70
N SER A 126 0.19 2.48 -21.85
CA SER A 126 1.04 3.39 -22.64
C SER A 126 0.91 4.82 -22.11
N PRO A 127 2.02 5.59 -22.07
CA PRO A 127 1.96 7.03 -21.80
C PRO A 127 0.95 7.75 -22.71
N HIS A 128 0.13 8.63 -22.13
CA HIS A 128 -0.77 9.49 -22.92
C HIS A 128 0.00 10.49 -23.79
N ASP A 129 1.10 11.03 -23.24
CA ASP A 129 2.02 11.93 -23.93
C ASP A 129 3.45 11.43 -23.71
N ALA A 130 4.10 10.98 -24.78
CA ALA A 130 5.47 10.49 -24.73
C ALA A 130 6.51 11.61 -24.50
N ALA A 131 6.15 12.87 -24.76
CA ALA A 131 7.02 14.03 -24.51
C ALA A 131 6.94 14.53 -23.06
N ALA A 132 5.90 14.12 -22.32
CA ALA A 132 5.81 14.39 -20.89
C ALA A 132 6.80 13.53 -20.09
N ILE A 133 7.03 13.92 -18.83
CA ILE A 133 7.74 13.09 -17.88
C ILE A 133 6.79 11.98 -17.43
N ASN A 134 7.12 10.76 -17.82
CA ASN A 134 6.40 9.56 -17.42
C ASN A 134 7.24 8.78 -16.41
N ILE A 135 6.68 8.56 -15.23
CA ILE A 135 7.23 7.67 -14.21
C ILE A 135 6.47 6.35 -14.33
N THR A 136 7.18 5.29 -14.69
CA THR A 136 6.60 3.96 -14.73
C THR A 136 6.54 3.39 -13.33
N LEU A 137 5.34 3.09 -12.82
CA LEU A 137 5.18 2.57 -11.48
C LEU A 137 3.92 1.71 -11.39
N ASP A 138 4.10 0.47 -10.95
CA ASP A 138 3.00 -0.45 -10.74
C ASP A 138 2.45 -0.31 -9.31
N PRO A 139 1.12 -0.26 -9.13
CA PRO A 139 0.49 -0.49 -7.84
C PRO A 139 1.03 -1.77 -7.20
N GLY A 140 1.43 -1.69 -5.93
CA GLY A 140 2.05 -2.82 -5.24
C GLY A 140 2.16 -2.60 -3.73
N LEU A 141 3.01 -3.42 -3.11
CA LEU A 141 3.17 -3.51 -1.65
C LEU A 141 3.77 -2.25 -1.01
N ALA A 142 4.60 -1.51 -1.75
CA ALA A 142 5.23 -0.30 -1.24
C ALA A 142 4.31 0.93 -1.38
N PHE A 143 4.20 1.72 -0.32
CA PHE A 143 3.43 2.96 -0.32
C PHE A 143 4.00 3.99 -1.32
N GLY A 144 3.13 4.85 -1.87
CA GLY A 144 3.53 5.91 -2.80
C GLY A 144 3.33 5.56 -4.27
N THR A 145 2.13 5.10 -4.65
CA THR A 145 1.78 4.77 -6.05
C THR A 145 1.41 6.01 -6.88
N GLY A 146 1.41 7.20 -6.28
CA GLY A 146 0.95 8.45 -6.91
C GLY A 146 -0.56 8.68 -6.82
N SER A 147 -1.37 7.69 -6.43
CA SER A 147 -2.83 7.82 -6.30
C SER A 147 -3.28 8.48 -5.02
N HIS A 148 -2.43 8.56 -3.99
CA HIS A 148 -2.79 9.19 -2.72
C HIS A 148 -2.53 10.72 -2.77
N PRO A 149 -3.42 11.57 -2.21
CA PRO A 149 -3.27 13.04 -2.23
C PRO A 149 -1.90 13.53 -1.76
N THR A 150 -1.36 12.92 -0.70
CA THR A 150 -0.07 13.31 -0.13
C THR A 150 1.09 13.16 -1.12
N THR A 151 1.09 12.06 -1.90
CA THR A 151 2.10 11.83 -2.93
C THR A 151 1.93 12.84 -4.08
N ARG A 152 0.69 13.11 -4.51
CA ARG A 152 0.41 14.10 -5.56
C ARG A 152 0.87 15.50 -5.17
N LEU A 153 0.60 15.90 -3.93
CA LEU A 153 1.01 17.20 -3.40
C LEU A 153 2.54 17.36 -3.44
N CYS A 154 3.29 16.37 -2.95
CA CYS A 154 4.75 16.38 -3.00
C CYS A 154 5.29 16.42 -4.45
N LEU A 155 4.73 15.60 -5.35
CA LEU A 155 5.17 15.56 -6.75
C LEU A 155 4.87 16.87 -7.49
N ARG A 156 3.70 17.48 -7.27
CA ARG A 156 3.39 18.80 -7.84
C ARG A 156 4.31 19.88 -7.31
N TRP A 157 4.65 19.81 -6.02
CA TRP A 157 5.61 20.73 -5.43
C TRP A 157 6.97 20.59 -6.10
N LEU A 158 7.46 19.36 -6.30
CA LEU A 158 8.74 19.11 -6.97
C LEU A 158 8.73 19.65 -8.40
N ASP A 159 7.69 19.37 -9.19
CA ASP A 159 7.57 19.86 -10.57
C ASP A 159 7.57 21.40 -10.65
N GLN A 160 6.99 22.08 -9.65
CA GLN A 160 6.91 23.54 -9.61
C GLN A 160 8.19 24.23 -9.12
N ASN A 161 8.96 23.58 -8.23
CA ASN A 161 10.02 24.25 -7.46
C ASN A 161 11.43 23.76 -7.78
N LEU A 162 11.59 22.55 -8.30
CA LEU A 162 12.90 22.04 -8.73
C LEU A 162 13.35 22.82 -9.98
N ARG A 163 14.60 23.30 -9.99
CA ARG A 163 15.18 24.12 -11.06
C ARG A 163 16.24 23.38 -11.88
N GLY A 164 16.68 22.23 -11.39
CA GLY A 164 17.71 21.40 -11.99
C GLY A 164 19.04 21.57 -11.26
N GLY A 165 19.76 20.46 -11.09
CA GLY A 165 21.05 20.43 -10.43
C GLY A 165 21.01 20.29 -8.90
N GLU A 166 19.83 20.36 -8.28
CA GLU A 166 19.68 20.19 -6.83
C GLU A 166 19.97 18.75 -6.39
N SER A 167 20.39 18.61 -5.13
CA SER A 167 20.39 17.34 -4.42
C SER A 167 19.09 17.16 -3.63
N VAL A 168 18.46 15.99 -3.78
CA VAL A 168 17.19 15.66 -3.14
C VAL A 168 17.34 14.48 -2.19
N LEU A 169 16.80 14.61 -0.98
CA LEU A 169 16.65 13.52 -0.01
C LEU A 169 15.16 13.21 0.17
N ASP A 170 14.78 11.96 -0.07
CA ASP A 170 13.43 11.42 0.13
C ASP A 170 13.42 10.54 1.40
N TYR A 171 12.90 11.08 2.51
CA TYR A 171 12.90 10.43 3.81
C TYR A 171 11.57 9.72 4.07
N GLY A 172 11.60 8.39 4.16
CA GLY A 172 10.45 7.51 4.06
C GLY A 172 10.07 7.25 2.61
N CYS A 173 11.03 6.78 1.80
CA CYS A 173 10.91 6.77 0.36
C CYS A 173 9.85 5.80 -0.20
N GLY A 174 9.44 4.76 0.54
CA GLY A 174 8.37 3.85 0.11
C GLY A 174 8.68 3.21 -1.25
N SER A 175 7.89 3.54 -2.27
CA SER A 175 8.08 3.09 -3.66
C SER A 175 9.25 3.77 -4.38
N GLY A 176 9.84 4.81 -3.80
CA GLY A 176 10.90 5.64 -4.40
C GLY A 176 10.39 6.69 -5.36
N ILE A 177 9.07 6.86 -5.48
CA ILE A 177 8.43 7.73 -6.48
C ILE A 177 8.92 9.19 -6.43
N LEU A 178 9.16 9.77 -5.24
CA LEU A 178 9.56 11.17 -5.10
C LEU A 178 11.03 11.36 -5.51
N ALA A 179 11.92 10.45 -5.10
CA ALA A 179 13.30 10.43 -5.57
C ALA A 179 13.42 10.22 -7.10
N ILE A 180 12.63 9.30 -7.66
CA ILE A 180 12.59 9.05 -9.11
C ILE A 180 12.08 10.28 -9.85
N ALA A 181 11.01 10.91 -9.35
CA ALA A 181 10.46 12.13 -9.92
C ALA A 181 11.49 13.26 -9.91
N ALA A 182 12.18 13.46 -8.79
CA ALA A 182 13.22 14.48 -8.68
C ALA A 182 14.30 14.33 -9.76
N LEU A 183 14.81 13.12 -9.99
CA LEU A 183 15.80 12.87 -11.05
C LEU A 183 15.23 13.15 -12.44
N LYS A 184 14.02 12.69 -12.75
CA LYS A 184 13.39 12.99 -14.05
C LYS A 184 13.07 14.46 -14.26
N LEU A 185 12.86 15.22 -13.17
CA LEU A 185 12.66 16.67 -13.18
C LEU A 185 13.97 17.46 -13.31
N GLY A 186 15.14 16.81 -13.19
CA GLY A 186 16.45 17.42 -13.42
C GLY A 186 17.33 17.55 -12.19
N ALA A 187 16.98 16.94 -11.05
CA ALA A 187 17.88 16.88 -9.89
C ALA A 187 19.24 16.28 -10.29
N ALA A 188 20.33 16.79 -9.71
CA ALA A 188 21.66 16.22 -9.93
C ALA A 188 21.82 14.85 -9.27
N ARG A 189 21.16 14.65 -8.12
CA ARG A 189 21.18 13.40 -7.36
C ARG A 189 19.94 13.29 -6.48
N ALA A 190 19.46 12.08 -6.29
CA ALA A 190 18.41 11.77 -5.34
C ALA A 190 18.81 10.58 -4.47
N THR A 191 18.58 10.71 -3.17
CA THR A 191 18.79 9.65 -2.18
C THR A 191 17.48 9.39 -1.47
N GLY A 192 17.06 8.12 -1.38
CA GLY A 192 15.92 7.69 -0.57
C GLY A 192 16.35 6.91 0.67
N VAL A 193 15.64 7.12 1.77
CA VAL A 193 15.86 6.41 3.02
C VAL A 193 14.53 5.84 3.50
N ASP A 194 14.51 4.58 3.92
CA ASP A 194 13.33 3.97 4.55
C ASP A 194 13.73 3.05 5.72
N VAL A 195 12.82 2.85 6.66
CA VAL A 195 13.00 1.88 7.75
C VAL A 195 12.69 0.46 7.29
N ASP A 196 11.82 0.31 6.29
CA ASP A 196 11.42 -1.00 5.78
C ASP A 196 12.37 -1.48 4.66
N PRO A 197 13.07 -2.63 4.83
CA PRO A 197 13.88 -3.21 3.76
C PRO A 197 13.10 -3.49 2.47
N GLN A 198 11.80 -3.82 2.56
CA GLN A 198 10.99 -4.10 1.38
C GLN A 198 10.73 -2.81 0.57
N ALA A 199 10.47 -1.69 1.24
CA ALA A 199 10.36 -0.38 0.60
C ALA A 199 11.67 0.02 -0.11
N VAL A 200 12.82 -0.18 0.54
CA VAL A 200 14.13 0.09 -0.07
C VAL A 200 14.34 -0.77 -1.32
N GLN A 201 13.98 -2.05 -1.28
CA GLN A 201 14.09 -2.94 -2.44
C GLN A 201 13.15 -2.51 -3.58
N ALA A 202 11.89 -2.22 -3.27
CA ALA A 202 10.91 -1.71 -4.23
C ALA A 202 11.39 -0.41 -4.88
N SER A 203 11.92 0.53 -4.10
CA SER A 203 12.51 1.78 -4.59
C SER A 203 13.62 1.55 -5.61
N ARG A 204 14.53 0.58 -5.36
CA ARG A 204 15.61 0.23 -6.29
C ARG A 204 15.07 -0.36 -7.59
N ASP A 205 14.10 -1.25 -7.50
CA ASP A 205 13.50 -1.89 -8.68
C ASP A 205 12.72 -0.87 -9.52
N ASN A 206 11.99 0.04 -8.87
CA ASN A 206 11.30 1.14 -9.54
C ASN A 206 12.27 2.13 -10.18
N ALA A 207 13.40 2.44 -9.55
CA ALA A 207 14.42 3.29 -10.15
C ALA A 207 15.05 2.65 -11.40
N ARG A 208 15.32 1.34 -11.36
CA ARG A 208 15.77 0.57 -12.54
C ARG A 208 14.73 0.60 -13.66
N LEU A 209 13.46 0.37 -13.33
CA LEU A 209 12.35 0.43 -14.28
C LEU A 209 12.25 1.81 -14.96
N ASN A 210 12.54 2.86 -14.21
CA ASN A 210 12.53 4.24 -14.68
C ASN A 210 13.84 4.71 -15.31
N GLN A 211 14.87 3.86 -15.33
CA GLN A 211 16.20 4.15 -15.85
C GLN A 211 16.85 5.38 -15.20
N VAL A 212 16.69 5.52 -13.87
CA VAL A 212 17.30 6.60 -13.09
C VAL A 212 18.29 6.06 -12.07
N ASP A 213 19.36 6.81 -11.81
CA ASP A 213 20.40 6.45 -10.83
C ASP A 213 20.13 7.14 -9.48
N ALA A 214 19.17 6.59 -8.73
CA ALA A 214 18.88 7.00 -7.35
C ALA A 214 19.49 6.02 -6.36
N GLN A 215 19.97 6.53 -5.22
CA GLN A 215 20.54 5.70 -4.16
C GLN A 215 19.52 5.47 -3.06
N PHE A 216 19.32 4.22 -2.62
CA PHE A 216 18.35 3.87 -1.58
C PHE A 216 18.99 3.07 -0.45
N PHE A 217 18.75 3.50 0.77
CA PHE A 217 19.36 2.94 1.99
C PHE A 217 18.31 2.66 3.05
N GLN A 218 18.55 1.64 3.87
CA GLN A 218 17.81 1.49 5.12
C GLN A 218 18.26 2.57 6.11
N ALA A 219 17.36 3.04 6.97
CA ALA A 219 17.61 4.15 7.89
C ALA A 219 18.79 3.92 8.85
N ASP A 220 19.03 2.67 9.26
CA ASP A 220 20.15 2.26 10.12
C ASP A 220 21.51 2.17 9.40
N GLN A 221 21.48 2.05 8.07
CA GLN A 221 22.66 1.98 7.20
C GLN A 221 22.97 3.32 6.50
N ALA A 222 22.02 4.25 6.53
CA ALA A 222 22.13 5.51 5.84
C ALA A 222 22.98 6.51 6.62
N THR A 223 23.92 7.17 5.92
CA THR A 223 24.59 8.38 6.41
C THR A 223 24.24 9.56 5.48
N PRO A 224 22.96 9.97 5.43
CA PRO A 224 22.52 10.97 4.46
C PRO A 224 23.24 12.29 4.72
N GLN A 225 23.75 12.88 3.64
CA GLN A 225 24.35 14.21 3.68
C GLN A 225 23.26 15.28 3.54
N PRO A 226 23.46 16.50 4.08
CA PRO A 226 22.51 17.57 3.87
C PRO A 226 22.23 17.82 2.38
N ALA A 227 20.95 17.89 2.04
CA ALA A 227 20.44 18.06 0.69
C ALA A 227 19.89 19.47 0.47
N ASP A 228 19.80 19.90 -0.79
CA ASP A 228 19.20 21.18 -1.15
C ASP A 228 17.67 21.13 -0.98
N ILE A 229 17.08 19.95 -1.19
CA ILE A 229 15.65 19.68 -0.96
C ILE A 229 15.51 18.40 -0.14
N VAL A 230 14.79 18.48 0.98
CA VAL A 230 14.38 17.31 1.78
C VAL A 230 12.87 17.14 1.65
N VAL A 231 12.43 15.96 1.23
CA VAL A 231 11.02 15.59 1.14
C VAL A 231 10.75 14.46 2.12
N ALA A 232 9.66 14.56 2.88
CA ALA A 232 9.21 13.52 3.80
C ALA A 232 7.68 13.38 3.73
N ASN A 233 7.21 12.30 3.10
CA ASN A 233 5.80 11.96 3.02
C ASN A 233 5.49 10.78 3.95
N ILE A 234 5.47 11.06 5.25
CA ILE A 234 5.33 10.09 6.33
C ILE A 234 4.31 10.58 7.36
N LEU A 235 3.89 9.70 8.27
CA LEU A 235 2.85 10.03 9.25
C LEU A 235 3.22 11.24 10.13
N THR A 236 2.20 12.00 10.54
CA THR A 236 2.30 13.20 11.38
C THR A 236 3.19 13.02 12.62
N ASN A 237 3.00 11.95 13.40
CA ASN A 237 3.74 11.75 14.64
C ASN A 237 5.24 11.54 14.42
N PRO A 238 5.67 10.64 13.51
CA PRO A 238 7.05 10.60 13.04
C PRO A 238 7.61 11.95 12.59
N LEU A 239 6.86 12.75 11.81
CA LEU A 239 7.32 14.07 11.38
C LEU A 239 7.62 15.01 12.55
N LYS A 240 6.82 14.98 13.62
CA LYS A 240 7.06 15.79 14.81
C LYS A 240 8.34 15.37 15.53
N VAL A 241 8.55 14.07 15.68
CA VAL A 241 9.73 13.51 16.37
C VAL A 241 11.01 13.74 15.55
N LEU A 242 10.93 13.58 14.23
CA LEU A 242 12.08 13.67 13.32
C LEU A 242 12.42 15.10 12.90
N ALA A 243 11.66 16.12 13.33
CA ALA A 243 11.87 17.50 12.90
C ALA A 243 13.32 18.02 13.08
N PRO A 244 14.01 17.80 14.22
CA PRO A 244 15.41 18.21 14.36
C PRO A 244 16.36 17.51 13.37
N LEU A 245 16.10 16.23 13.07
CA LEU A 245 16.90 15.46 12.11
C LEU A 245 16.66 15.96 10.68
N LEU A 246 15.40 16.10 10.27
CA LEU A 246 15.09 16.58 8.91
C LEU A 246 15.57 18.01 8.69
N ALA A 247 15.57 18.85 9.73
CA ALA A 247 16.18 20.17 9.72
C ALA A 247 17.70 20.13 9.53
N SER A 248 18.40 19.21 10.21
CA SER A 248 19.86 19.06 10.06
C SER A 248 20.27 18.49 8.70
N LEU A 249 19.40 17.67 8.09
CA LEU A 249 19.58 17.11 6.75
C LEU A 249 19.17 18.08 5.62
N THR A 250 18.67 19.27 5.95
CA THR A 250 18.42 20.31 4.96
C THR A 250 19.56 21.33 5.00
N ARG A 251 20.12 21.67 3.84
CA ARG A 251 21.14 22.73 3.72
C ARG A 251 20.56 24.10 4.09
N ASP A 252 21.41 25.01 4.52
CA ASP A 252 21.01 26.40 4.78
C ASP A 252 20.57 27.05 3.46
N GLY A 253 19.41 27.72 3.48
CA GLY A 253 18.73 28.18 2.28
C GLY A 253 18.08 27.09 1.43
N GLY A 254 18.22 25.80 1.80
CA GLY A 254 17.53 24.67 1.20
C GLY A 254 16.05 24.62 1.55
N GLN A 255 15.33 23.67 0.99
CA GLN A 255 13.88 23.56 1.12
C GLN A 255 13.45 22.24 1.76
N ILE A 256 12.38 22.29 2.54
CA ILE A 256 11.73 21.12 3.11
C ILE A 256 10.30 21.00 2.59
N VAL A 257 9.85 19.76 2.35
CA VAL A 257 8.51 19.42 1.89
C VAL A 257 7.98 18.27 2.73
N LEU A 258 6.88 18.49 3.43
CA LEU A 258 6.31 17.54 4.38
C LEU A 258 4.87 17.20 3.97
N SER A 259 4.54 15.92 3.86
CA SER A 259 3.16 15.45 3.68
C SER A 259 2.92 14.17 4.46
N GLY A 260 1.76 13.54 4.32
CA GLY A 260 1.28 12.50 5.25
C GLY A 260 0.59 13.09 6.48
N ILE A 261 0.12 14.34 6.36
CA ILE A 261 -0.45 15.16 7.45
C ILE A 261 -1.92 15.44 7.12
N LEU A 262 -2.82 15.28 8.09
CA LEU A 262 -4.21 15.73 7.94
C LEU A 262 -4.28 17.26 7.93
N GLY A 263 -5.19 17.84 7.15
CA GLY A 263 -5.34 19.29 7.00
C GLY A 263 -5.44 20.05 8.32
N GLU A 264 -6.19 19.50 9.27
CA GLU A 264 -6.36 20.05 10.63
C GLU A 264 -5.07 20.02 11.48
N GLN A 265 -4.14 19.11 11.18
CA GLN A 265 -2.86 18.95 11.89
C GLN A 265 -1.75 19.81 11.28
N ALA A 266 -1.97 20.41 10.11
CA ALA A 266 -0.92 21.09 9.34
C ALA A 266 -0.32 22.29 10.09
N ALA A 267 -1.15 23.08 10.78
CA ALA A 267 -0.69 24.25 11.53
C ALA A 267 0.24 23.88 12.68
N ASP A 268 -0.07 22.79 13.39
CA ASP A 268 0.74 22.27 14.50
C ASP A 268 2.11 21.77 14.00
N VAL A 269 2.12 20.96 12.93
CA VAL A 269 3.38 20.51 12.31
C VAL A 269 4.19 21.70 11.79
N ALA A 270 3.57 22.66 11.09
CA ALA A 270 4.27 23.85 10.60
C ALA A 270 4.90 24.67 11.73
N GLY A 271 4.21 24.78 12.88
CA GLY A 271 4.72 25.46 14.08
C GLY A 271 6.00 24.83 14.62
N ILE A 272 6.08 23.49 14.64
CA ILE A 272 7.29 22.76 15.07
C ILE A 272 8.46 23.04 14.13
N TYR A 273 8.26 22.92 12.81
CA TYR A 273 9.29 23.16 11.81
C TYR A 273 9.69 24.64 11.69
N GLY A 274 8.80 25.56 12.10
CA GLY A 274 9.04 27.00 12.15
C GLY A 274 10.26 27.43 12.98
N GLN A 275 10.80 26.53 13.82
CA GLN A 275 12.06 26.72 14.54
C GLN A 275 13.29 26.81 13.62
N TRP A 276 13.25 26.15 12.45
CA TRP A 276 14.36 26.11 11.48
C TRP A 276 13.98 26.68 10.11
N PHE A 277 12.70 26.64 9.75
CA PHE A 277 12.21 26.96 8.42
C PHE A 277 11.25 28.14 8.43
N ASP A 278 11.32 28.95 7.37
CA ASP A 278 10.26 29.89 7.02
C ASP A 278 9.23 29.12 6.18
N CYS A 279 8.23 28.57 6.87
CA CYS A 279 7.16 27.77 6.25
C CYS A 279 6.13 28.67 5.58
N GLY A 280 5.76 28.31 4.34
CA GLY A 280 4.61 28.89 3.64
C GLY A 280 3.28 28.31 4.15
N PRO A 281 2.13 28.86 3.69
CA PRO A 281 0.83 28.28 3.99
C PRO A 281 0.74 26.84 3.46
N PRO A 282 0.14 25.90 4.21
CA PRO A 282 -0.03 24.53 3.75
C PRO A 282 -0.97 24.47 2.55
N THR A 283 -0.64 23.62 1.57
CA THR A 283 -1.56 23.26 0.49
C THR A 283 -2.37 22.05 0.93
N VAL A 284 -3.70 22.07 0.74
CA VAL A 284 -4.59 20.99 1.17
C VAL A 284 -5.35 20.40 -0.02
N GLU A 285 -5.41 19.09 -0.09
CA GLU A 285 -6.16 18.33 -1.10
C GLU A 285 -6.79 17.11 -0.44
N GLU A 286 -8.11 16.93 -0.62
CA GLU A 286 -8.86 15.76 -0.12
C GLU A 286 -8.62 15.48 1.38
N GLY A 287 -8.52 16.55 2.18
CA GLY A 287 -8.29 16.45 3.63
C GLY A 287 -6.83 16.24 4.06
N TRP A 288 -5.89 16.09 3.11
CA TRP A 288 -4.47 15.94 3.37
C TRP A 288 -3.70 17.21 3.06
N ALA A 289 -2.63 17.48 3.79
CA ALA A 289 -1.80 18.67 3.67
C ALA A 289 -0.38 18.37 3.16
N CYS A 290 0.17 19.36 2.48
CA CYS A 290 1.59 19.49 2.19
C CYS A 290 2.09 20.84 2.73
N ILE A 291 3.11 20.79 3.57
CA ILE A 291 3.80 21.94 4.14
C ILE A 291 5.13 22.07 3.39
N SER A 292 5.51 23.28 3.01
CA SER A 292 6.85 23.53 2.50
C SER A 292 7.46 24.77 3.14
N GLY A 293 8.78 24.78 3.26
CA GLY A 293 9.50 25.89 3.89
C GLY A 293 10.94 25.97 3.44
N LYS A 294 11.52 27.16 3.59
CA LYS A 294 12.95 27.41 3.29
C LYS A 294 13.73 27.50 4.60
N LYS A 295 14.88 26.84 4.67
CA LYS A 295 15.73 26.87 5.87
C LYS A 295 16.39 28.23 6.02
N ARG A 296 16.37 28.77 7.24
CA ARG A 296 17.05 30.02 7.61
C ARG A 296 18.56 29.86 7.70
#